data_AF-A0A661NAM7-F1
#
_entry.id   AF-A0A661NAM7-F1
#
_cell.length_a   1.000
_cell.length_b   1.000
_cell.length_c   1.000
_cell.angle_alpha   90.00
_cell.angle_beta   90.00
_cell.angle_gamma   90.00
#
_symmetry.space_group_name_H-M   'P 1'
#
loop_
_entity.id
_entity.type
_entity.pdbx_description
1 polymer ?
#
loop_
_entity_poly.entity_id
_entity_poly.type
_entity_poly.pdbx_seq_one_letter_code
_entity_poly.pdbx_strand_id
1 'polypeptide(L)'
;MKYMIPRSIHRSTLLAFLAFLAMPLAACGASTATSTVSDSTASAAVDDQLTGGELAKLDDALLERVHAADEALFPVRVKFAITPSRDELSDLFLVAMDRDAVGRVDRPTLKAIAGRGDVSRILYIDDGYAEDDEDFD
;
A
#
# COMPACT_ATOMS: atom_id res chain seq x y z
N MET A 1 -28.54 -49.84 21.63
CA MET A 1 -27.63 -50.94 21.27
C MET A 1 -28.03 -51.53 19.92
N LYS A 2 -27.27 -51.25 18.85
CA LYS A 2 -26.97 -52.21 17.77
C LYS A 2 -26.00 -51.56 16.79
N TYR A 3 -24.80 -52.12 16.75
CA TYR A 3 -23.69 -51.79 15.85
C TYR A 3 -23.79 -52.63 14.57
N MET A 4 -22.93 -52.25 13.61
CA MET A 4 -22.36 -53.04 12.50
C MET A 4 -23.10 -53.06 11.16
N ILE A 5 -22.48 -52.41 10.17
CA ILE A 5 -22.10 -53.06 8.90
C ILE A 5 -20.66 -52.62 8.54
N PRO A 6 -19.72 -53.56 8.28
CA PRO A 6 -18.33 -53.29 7.90
C PRO A 6 -18.14 -53.35 6.38
N ARG A 7 -17.06 -52.73 5.85
CA ARG A 7 -16.30 -53.30 4.72
C ARG A 7 -14.92 -52.64 4.57
N SER A 8 -13.93 -53.43 4.96
CA SER A 8 -12.52 -53.33 4.62
C SER A 8 -12.32 -53.45 3.11
N ILE A 9 -11.55 -52.55 2.50
CA ILE A 9 -10.75 -52.85 1.30
C ILE A 9 -9.34 -52.31 1.54
N HIS A 10 -8.45 -53.23 1.84
CA HIS A 10 -7.01 -53.10 1.69
C HIS A 10 -6.65 -52.77 0.23
N ARG A 11 -5.72 -51.83 0.05
CA ARG A 11 -4.62 -51.94 -0.91
C ARG A 11 -3.45 -51.05 -0.49
N SER A 12 -2.51 -51.69 0.19
CA SER A 12 -1.13 -51.25 0.40
C SER A 12 -0.37 -51.07 -0.91
N THR A 13 0.81 -50.44 -0.78
CA THR A 13 1.89 -50.12 -1.74
C THR A 13 1.76 -48.72 -2.36
N LEU A 14 2.76 -47.82 -2.29
CA LEU A 14 4.20 -48.03 -2.20
C LEU A 14 4.91 -46.79 -1.58
N LEU A 15 6.12 -47.03 -1.07
CA LEU A 15 7.07 -46.15 -0.38
C LEU A 15 7.51 -44.89 -1.13
N ALA A 16 7.86 -43.84 -0.39
CA ALA A 16 9.22 -43.24 -0.32
C ALA A 16 9.20 -42.15 0.76
N PHE A 17 9.65 -42.40 2.00
CA PHE A 17 11.04 -42.28 2.47
C PHE A 17 11.76 -41.01 1.98
N LEU A 18 11.88 -40.01 2.85
CA LEU A 18 13.17 -39.35 3.11
C LEU A 18 13.11 -38.59 4.44
N ALA A 19 13.86 -39.13 5.39
CA ALA A 19 14.12 -38.58 6.71
C ALA A 19 14.97 -37.31 6.60
N PHE A 20 14.66 -36.30 7.42
CA PHE A 20 15.65 -35.30 7.81
C PHE A 20 15.81 -35.37 9.33
N LEU A 21 16.84 -36.09 9.73
CA LEU A 21 17.28 -36.30 11.09
C LEU A 21 18.61 -35.57 11.22
N ALA A 22 18.68 -34.55 12.06
CA ALA A 22 19.87 -34.18 12.84
C ALA A 22 19.63 -32.88 13.60
N MET A 23 19.34 -33.05 14.88
CA MET A 23 19.62 -32.07 15.93
C MET A 23 21.12 -32.17 16.24
N PRO A 24 21.80 -31.04 16.47
CA PRO A 24 22.81 -31.04 17.53
C PRO A 24 22.58 -29.89 18.50
N LEU A 25 22.47 -30.29 19.76
CA LEU A 25 22.57 -29.48 20.96
C LEU A 25 24.04 -29.05 21.12
N ALA A 26 24.33 -27.75 21.10
CA ALA A 26 25.60 -27.23 21.61
C ALA A 26 25.55 -25.75 22.01
N ALA A 27 25.93 -25.54 23.27
CA ALA A 27 26.65 -24.39 23.81
C ALA A 27 25.94 -23.03 24.03
N CYS A 28 25.75 -22.77 25.33
CA CYS A 28 25.73 -21.44 25.95
C CYS A 28 27.02 -20.65 25.61
N GLY A 29 26.88 -19.37 25.27
CA GLY A 29 28.00 -18.44 25.07
C GLY A 29 27.49 -17.02 24.83
N ALA A 30 27.73 -16.13 25.79
CA ALA A 30 27.33 -14.72 25.77
C ALA A 30 27.98 -13.91 24.63
N SER A 31 27.25 -12.98 24.03
CA SER A 31 27.63 -11.55 23.95
C SER A 31 26.66 -10.73 23.09
N THR A 32 26.39 -9.54 23.61
CA THR A 32 25.71 -8.36 23.08
C THR A 32 26.02 -8.01 21.61
N ALA A 33 24.98 -7.72 20.83
CA ALA A 33 24.99 -6.64 19.83
C ALA A 33 23.57 -6.37 19.29
N THR A 34 23.11 -5.13 19.51
CA THR A 34 22.29 -4.29 18.62
C THR A 34 21.00 -4.87 18.03
N SER A 35 19.87 -4.27 18.45
CA SER A 35 18.59 -4.34 17.75
C SER A 35 18.77 -4.01 16.27
N THR A 36 18.83 -5.04 15.43
CA THR A 36 18.62 -4.90 14.00
C THR A 36 17.16 -4.53 13.82
N VAL A 37 16.88 -3.23 13.66
CA VAL A 37 15.63 -2.76 13.09
C VAL A 37 15.58 -3.40 11.70
N SER A 38 14.81 -4.49 11.58
CA SER A 38 14.42 -5.03 10.29
C SER A 38 13.43 -4.04 9.70
N ASP A 39 13.96 -2.99 9.08
CA ASP A 39 13.22 -2.17 8.13
C ASP A 39 12.94 -3.07 6.93
N SER A 40 11.85 -3.83 7.04
CA SER A 40 11.28 -4.56 5.93
C SER A 40 10.61 -3.53 5.02
N THR A 41 11.40 -2.79 4.25
CA THR A 41 10.91 -2.14 3.04
C THR A 41 10.61 -3.24 2.03
N ALA A 42 9.49 -3.93 2.25
CA ALA A 42 8.85 -4.75 1.26
C ALA A 42 8.32 -3.80 0.19
N SER A 43 9.20 -3.39 -0.71
CA SER A 43 8.85 -2.83 -2.01
C SER A 43 8.17 -3.94 -2.81
N ALA A 44 6.94 -4.28 -2.41
CA ALA A 44 6.01 -4.91 -3.32
C ALA A 44 5.85 -3.92 -4.47
N ALA A 45 6.28 -4.32 -5.67
CA ALA A 45 5.86 -3.66 -6.89
C ALA A 45 4.33 -3.84 -6.97
N VAL A 46 3.62 -2.94 -6.30
CA VAL A 46 2.16 -2.90 -6.25
C VAL A 46 1.73 -2.41 -7.61
N ASP A 47 1.54 -3.34 -8.55
CA ASP A 47 0.81 -3.22 -9.82
C ASP A 47 0.39 -1.77 -10.10
N ASP A 48 1.19 -0.97 -10.80
CA ASP A 48 1.12 0.52 -10.79
C ASP A 48 -0.20 1.12 -11.33
N GLN A 49 -1.19 0.27 -11.65
CA GLN A 49 -2.52 0.66 -12.06
C GLN A 49 -3.44 0.90 -10.85
N LEU A 50 -4.18 2.01 -10.90
CA LEU A 50 -5.34 2.25 -10.07
C LEU A 50 -6.47 1.31 -10.50
N THR A 51 -7.11 0.67 -9.54
CA THR A 51 -8.31 -0.13 -9.73
C THR A 51 -9.54 0.75 -9.98
N GLY A 52 -10.60 0.19 -10.56
CA GLY A 52 -11.83 0.95 -10.85
C GLY A 52 -12.47 1.61 -9.62
N GLY A 53 -12.32 1.00 -8.43
CA GLY A 53 -12.81 1.58 -7.18
C GLY A 53 -11.95 2.74 -6.66
N GLU A 54 -10.65 2.73 -6.95
CA GLU A 54 -9.74 3.82 -6.65
C GLU A 54 -10.00 4.98 -7.62
N LEU A 55 -10.11 4.70 -8.92
CA LEU A 55 -10.45 5.68 -9.96
C LEU A 55 -11.77 6.41 -9.67
N ALA A 56 -12.77 5.72 -9.12
CA ALA A 56 -14.05 6.33 -8.76
C ALA A 56 -13.97 7.40 -7.65
N LYS A 57 -12.86 7.45 -6.90
CA LYS A 57 -12.62 8.49 -5.88
C LYS A 57 -11.94 9.72 -6.44
N LEU A 58 -11.28 9.60 -7.59
CA LEU A 58 -10.66 10.73 -8.28
C LEU A 58 -11.76 11.52 -9.00
N ASP A 59 -11.57 12.83 -9.13
CA ASP A 59 -12.38 13.64 -10.01
C ASP A 59 -11.91 13.55 -11.46
N ASP A 60 -12.78 13.95 -12.39
CA ASP A 60 -12.57 13.80 -13.82
C ASP A 60 -11.28 14.49 -14.30
N ALA A 61 -10.96 15.67 -13.75
CA ALA A 61 -9.76 16.42 -14.12
C ALA A 61 -8.46 15.72 -13.68
N LEU A 62 -8.46 15.06 -12.53
CA LEU A 62 -7.33 14.26 -12.06
C LEU A 62 -7.21 12.97 -12.86
N LEU A 63 -8.34 12.33 -13.19
CA LEU A 63 -8.36 11.12 -14.00
C LEU A 63 -7.71 11.36 -15.37
N GLU A 64 -8.10 12.43 -16.06
CA GLU A 64 -7.53 12.80 -17.36
C GLU A 64 -6.00 12.95 -17.29
N ARG A 65 -5.49 13.61 -16.25
CA ARG A 65 -4.04 13.83 -16.05
C ARG A 65 -3.27 12.55 -15.71
N VAL A 66 -3.84 11.72 -14.84
CA VAL A 66 -3.26 10.40 -14.52
C VAL A 66 -3.19 9.53 -15.77
N HIS A 67 -4.19 9.60 -16.64
CA HIS A 67 -4.18 8.89 -17.93
C HIS A 67 -3.21 9.50 -18.95
N ALA A 68 -3.09 10.83 -19.00
CA ALA A 68 -2.18 11.53 -19.90
C ALA A 68 -0.70 11.31 -19.56
N ALA A 69 -0.38 10.94 -18.31
CA ALA A 69 0.98 10.74 -17.81
C ALA A 69 1.92 11.95 -18.00
N ASP A 70 1.33 13.15 -18.14
CA ASP A 70 2.05 14.39 -18.44
C ASP A 70 2.65 15.03 -17.17
N GLU A 71 2.07 14.76 -16.01
CA GLU A 71 2.50 15.31 -14.72
C GLU A 71 3.23 14.25 -13.87
N ALA A 72 4.41 14.63 -13.36
CA ALA A 72 5.16 13.82 -12.39
C ALA A 72 4.58 13.91 -10.96
N LEU A 73 3.97 15.05 -10.63
CA LEU A 73 3.35 15.32 -9.34
C LEU A 73 1.98 15.95 -9.58
N PHE A 74 0.96 15.41 -8.92
CA PHE A 74 -0.42 15.86 -9.01
C PHE A 74 -0.75 16.74 -7.81
N PRO A 75 -1.06 18.03 -7.99
CA PRO A 75 -1.65 18.86 -6.95
C PRO A 75 -3.07 18.38 -6.64
N VAL A 76 -3.30 17.94 -5.39
CA VAL A 76 -4.56 17.32 -4.99
C VAL A 76 -5.10 17.89 -3.69
N ARG A 77 -6.43 17.89 -3.58
CA ARG A 77 -7.20 18.03 -2.34
C ARG A 77 -7.88 16.70 -2.02
N VAL A 78 -7.54 16.14 -0.87
CA VAL A 78 -8.09 14.88 -0.38
C VAL A 78 -9.11 15.16 0.70
N LYS A 79 -10.32 14.63 0.51
CA LYS A 79 -11.38 14.64 1.52
C LYS A 79 -11.39 13.33 2.28
N PHE A 80 -11.06 13.42 3.57
CA PHE A 80 -11.14 12.29 4.48
C PHE A 80 -12.47 12.29 5.23
N ALA A 81 -13.01 11.10 5.49
CA ALA A 81 -14.15 10.92 6.37
C ALA A 81 -13.79 11.22 7.83
N ILE A 82 -12.54 10.91 8.21
CA ILE A 82 -11.94 11.20 9.51
C ILE A 82 -10.59 11.85 9.25
N THR A 83 -10.35 13.03 9.79
CA THR A 83 -9.07 13.75 9.61
C THR A 83 -7.91 12.90 10.13
N PRO A 84 -6.93 12.54 9.28
CA PRO A 84 -5.76 11.78 9.71
C PRO A 84 -4.89 12.59 10.65
N SER A 85 -4.01 11.90 11.38
CA SER A 85 -3.01 12.55 12.21
C SER A 85 -2.00 13.33 11.36
N ARG A 86 -1.29 14.26 11.98
CA ARG A 86 -0.25 15.06 11.30
C ARG A 86 0.86 14.19 10.71
N ASP A 87 1.24 13.13 11.41
CA ASP A 87 2.30 12.22 10.96
C ASP A 87 1.83 11.44 9.72
N GLU A 88 0.61 10.90 9.74
CA GLU A 88 0.02 10.23 8.57
C GLU A 88 -0.12 11.15 7.35
N LEU A 89 -0.47 12.43 7.57
CA LEU A 89 -0.53 13.40 6.47
C LEU A 89 0.86 13.71 5.92
N SER A 90 1.86 13.79 6.79
CA SER A 90 3.26 14.04 6.39
C SER A 90 3.81 12.90 5.55
N ASP A 91 3.50 11.65 5.90
CA ASP A 91 3.88 10.46 5.12
C ASP A 91 3.26 10.45 3.71
N LEU A 92 2.11 11.13 3.55
CA LEU A 92 1.42 11.27 2.27
C LEU A 92 1.79 12.55 1.52
N PHE A 93 2.74 13.35 2.03
CA PHE A 93 3.09 14.68 1.49
C PHE A 93 1.89 15.64 1.44
N LEU A 94 0.94 15.47 2.37
CA LEU A 94 -0.26 16.28 2.51
C LEU A 94 -0.16 17.20 3.73
N VAL A 95 -0.81 18.35 3.63
CA VAL A 95 -0.98 19.32 4.72
C VAL A 95 -2.46 19.45 5.02
N ALA A 96 -2.83 19.37 6.29
CA ALA A 96 -4.20 19.58 6.72
C ALA A 96 -4.67 21.01 6.38
N MET A 97 -5.80 21.13 5.71
CA MET A 97 -6.56 22.37 5.52
C MET A 97 -8.00 22.16 5.97
N ASP A 98 -8.31 22.59 7.19
CA ASP A 98 -9.61 22.40 7.85
C ASP A 98 -10.02 20.91 7.92
N ARG A 99 -10.98 20.49 7.08
CA ARG A 99 -11.49 19.12 6.99
C ARG A 99 -10.90 18.31 5.84
N ASP A 100 -10.10 18.97 5.01
CA ASP A 100 -9.47 18.40 3.84
C ASP A 100 -7.94 18.34 4.07
N ALA A 101 -7.21 17.64 3.21
CA ALA A 101 -5.77 17.77 3.14
C ALA A 101 -5.34 18.10 1.71
N VAL A 102 -4.28 18.88 1.58
CA VAL A 102 -3.79 19.38 0.30
C VAL A 102 -2.32 19.09 0.16
N GLY A 103 -1.88 18.67 -1.02
CA GLY A 103 -0.46 18.47 -1.28
C GLY A 103 -0.20 18.17 -2.75
N ARG A 104 1.07 17.98 -3.09
CA ARG A 104 1.49 17.48 -4.40
C ARG A 104 2.00 16.07 -4.21
N VAL A 105 1.38 15.12 -4.88
CA VAL A 105 1.65 13.70 -4.69
C VAL A 105 2.03 13.05 -6.01
N ASP A 106 2.97 12.11 -5.99
CA ASP A 106 3.26 11.30 -7.16
C ASP A 106 2.16 10.24 -7.38
N ARG A 107 2.24 9.53 -8.51
CA ARG A 107 1.30 8.44 -8.84
C ARG A 107 1.21 7.34 -7.78
N PRO A 108 2.32 6.79 -7.23
CA PRO A 108 2.22 5.74 -6.21
C PRO A 108 1.60 6.26 -4.91
N THR A 109 1.89 7.49 -4.50
CA THR A 109 1.25 8.11 -3.33
C THR A 109 -0.22 8.37 -3.58
N LEU A 110 -0.60 8.84 -4.77
CA LEU A 110 -2.00 9.01 -5.17
C LEU A 110 -2.77 7.69 -5.09
N LYS A 111 -2.15 6.59 -5.54
CA LYS A 111 -2.70 5.25 -5.40
C LYS A 111 -2.84 4.84 -3.93
N ALA A 112 -1.82 5.06 -3.11
CA ALA A 112 -1.88 4.78 -1.68
C ALA A 112 -3.06 5.54 -1.01
N ILE A 113 -3.26 6.81 -1.36
CA ILE A 113 -4.37 7.63 -0.86
C ILE A 113 -5.71 7.07 -1.34
N ALA A 114 -5.87 6.81 -2.64
CA ALA A 114 -7.12 6.30 -3.21
C ALA A 114 -7.49 4.91 -2.66
N GLY A 115 -6.50 4.09 -2.32
CA GLY A 115 -6.68 2.78 -1.70
C GLY A 115 -7.20 2.84 -0.26
N ARG A 116 -7.09 3.98 0.44
CA ARG A 116 -7.55 4.09 1.84
C ARG A 116 -9.09 4.07 1.93
N GLY A 117 -9.61 3.36 2.93
CA GLY A 117 -11.05 3.25 3.18
C GLY A 117 -11.70 4.52 3.77
N ASP A 118 -10.90 5.43 4.32
CA ASP A 118 -11.34 6.70 4.90
C ASP A 118 -11.32 7.87 3.91
N VAL A 119 -10.80 7.68 2.70
CA VAL A 119 -10.82 8.70 1.64
C VAL A 119 -12.16 8.65 0.90
N SER A 120 -12.86 9.77 0.93
CA SER A 120 -14.17 9.95 0.27
C SER A 120 -14.02 10.46 -1.16
N ARG A 121 -13.10 11.41 -1.40
CA ARG A 121 -12.86 11.99 -2.72
C ARG A 121 -11.47 12.62 -2.80
N ILE A 122 -10.88 12.60 -3.99
CA ILE A 122 -9.64 13.27 -4.35
C ILE A 122 -9.99 14.22 -5.49
N LEU A 123 -9.63 15.50 -5.34
CA LEU A 123 -9.90 16.56 -6.30
C LEU A 123 -8.57 17.08 -6.82
N TYR A 124 -8.44 17.25 -8.13
CA TYR A 124 -7.37 18.05 -8.69
C TYR A 124 -7.49 19.49 -8.20
N ILE A 125 -6.35 20.10 -7.86
CA ILE A 125 -6.27 21.53 -7.62
C ILE A 125 -5.40 22.10 -8.72
N ASP A 126 -5.93 23.05 -9.47
CA ASP A 126 -5.10 23.89 -10.34
C ASP A 126 -4.20 24.73 -9.42
N ASP A 127 -2.94 24.32 -9.26
CA ASP A 127 -1.94 25.17 -8.65
C ASP A 127 -1.66 26.24 -9.69
N GLY A 128 -2.30 27.40 -9.57
CA GLY A 128 -2.20 28.52 -10.51
C GLY A 128 -0.79 29.12 -10.69
N TYR A 129 0.29 28.35 -10.55
CA TYR A 129 1.55 28.54 -11.25
C TYR A 129 1.36 28.25 -12.76
N ALA A 130 0.43 28.96 -13.40
CA ALA A 130 0.77 29.47 -14.71
C ALA A 130 2.02 30.32 -14.47
N GLU A 131 3.10 29.99 -15.15
CA GLU A 131 4.34 30.74 -15.14
C GLU A 131 3.96 32.23 -15.14
N ASP A 132 4.19 32.93 -14.02
CA ASP A 132 4.30 34.38 -14.06
C ASP A 132 5.55 34.61 -14.93
N ASP A 133 5.36 34.58 -16.24
CA ASP A 133 6.18 35.33 -17.18
C ASP A 133 5.97 36.79 -16.76
N GLU A 134 6.64 37.17 -15.67
CA GLU A 134 6.92 38.56 -15.38
C GLU A 134 7.78 39.04 -16.55
N ASP A 135 7.11 39.49 -17.61
CA ASP A 135 7.63 40.41 -18.60
C ASP A 135 8.20 41.61 -17.83
N PHE A 136 9.47 41.49 -17.44
CA PHE A 136 10.28 42.58 -16.93
C PHE A 136 10.65 43.45 -18.15
N ASP A 137 9.83 44.46 -18.41
CA ASP A 137 10.12 45.60 -19.30
C ASP A 137 11.33 46.44 -18.80
#